data_AF-A0AAU3JY45-F1
#
_entry.id   AF-A0AAU3JY45-F1
#
_cell.length_a   1.000
_cell.length_b   1.000
_cell.length_c   1.000
_cell.angle_alpha   90.00
_cell.angle_beta   90.00
_cell.angle_gamma   90.00
#
_symmetry.space_group_name_H-M   'P 1'
#
loop_
_entity.id
_entity.type
_entity.pdbx_description
1 polymer ?
#
loop_
_entity_poly.entity_id
_entity_poly.type
_entity_poly.pdbx_seq_one_letter_code
_entity_poly.pdbx_strand_id
1 'polypeptide(L)'
;MTSTGTFPVTVFRLPSLDERGQRRLAVSLDDQPVTVLSGQSVATGNRGDAWARNVEDGVERLTATVTVTEPGERELRLFMVDAAIAVDQVVIDTGGLPVSYLAPPESWHPVFSPGPRVE
;
A
#
# COMPACT_ATOMS: atom_id res chain seq x y z
N MET A 1 -0.57 -9.29 -14.12
CA MET A 1 -0.77 -10.38 -13.13
C MET A 1 -0.90 -11.70 -13.86
N THR A 2 -0.16 -12.73 -13.46
CA THR A 2 -0.13 -14.04 -14.16
C THR A 2 -1.14 -15.05 -13.62
N SER A 3 -1.77 -14.75 -12.49
CA SER A 3 -2.76 -15.61 -11.82
C SER A 3 -4.05 -14.84 -11.53
N THR A 4 -5.14 -15.59 -11.42
CA THR A 4 -6.44 -15.13 -10.90
C THR A 4 -6.53 -15.37 -9.41
N GLY A 5 -7.28 -14.55 -8.69
CA GLY A 5 -7.48 -14.74 -7.27
C GLY A 5 -7.76 -13.44 -6.54
N THR A 6 -7.76 -13.54 -5.22
CA THR A 6 -7.97 -12.40 -4.33
C THR A 6 -6.63 -12.07 -3.67
N PHE A 7 -6.16 -10.84 -3.87
CA PHE A 7 -4.82 -10.44 -3.48
C PHE A 7 -4.88 -9.25 -2.52
N PRO A 8 -4.14 -9.27 -1.40
CA PRO A 8 -3.92 -8.09 -0.57
C PRO A 8 -3.14 -7.03 -1.35
N VAL A 9 -3.61 -5.78 -1.27
CA VAL A 9 -2.86 -4.61 -1.75
C VAL A 9 -2.56 -3.74 -0.55
N THR A 10 -1.28 -3.62 -0.21
CA THR A 10 -0.82 -2.78 0.90
C THR A 10 -0.17 -1.53 0.35
N VAL A 11 -0.72 -0.37 0.70
CA VAL A 11 -0.14 0.95 0.44
C VAL A 11 0.67 1.36 1.67
N PHE A 12 1.97 1.55 1.48
CA PHE A 12 2.89 2.09 2.47
C PHE A 12 2.90 3.61 2.28
N ARG A 13 2.55 4.35 3.33
CA ARG A 13 2.57 5.81 3.32
C ARG A 13 3.39 6.34 4.48
N LEU A 14 3.88 7.57 4.36
CA LEU A 14 4.50 8.23 5.50
C LEU A 14 3.48 8.45 6.63
N PRO A 15 3.86 8.23 7.89
CA PRO A 15 2.95 8.40 9.02
C PRO A 15 2.61 9.89 9.17
N SER A 16 1.38 10.22 8.78
CA SER A 16 0.83 11.57 8.84
C SER A 16 -0.45 11.53 9.68
N LEU A 17 -0.35 12.02 10.93
CA LEU A 17 -1.48 12.04 11.85
C LEU A 17 -2.39 13.23 11.56
N ASP A 18 -3.69 13.00 11.66
CA ASP A 18 -4.68 14.04 11.82
C ASP A 18 -5.61 13.67 12.98
N GLU A 19 -5.46 14.35 14.13
CA GLU A 19 -6.29 14.09 15.31
C GLU A 19 -7.69 14.71 15.22
N ARG A 20 -7.96 15.49 14.16
CA ARG A 20 -9.27 16.13 13.93
C ARG A 20 -10.14 15.37 12.95
N GLY A 21 -9.59 14.35 12.30
CA GLY A 21 -10.23 13.65 11.21
C GLY A 21 -9.47 12.41 10.83
N GLN A 22 -9.62 11.96 9.59
CA GLN A 22 -8.83 10.87 9.05
C GLN A 22 -8.03 11.36 7.85
N ARG A 23 -6.91 10.70 7.60
CA ARG A 23 -6.14 10.83 6.38
C ARG A 23 -6.46 9.62 5.53
N ARG A 24 -7.29 9.76 4.49
CA ARG A 24 -7.74 8.66 3.65
C ARG A 24 -7.13 8.72 2.26
N LEU A 25 -6.98 7.54 1.68
CA LEU A 25 -6.72 7.32 0.26
C LEU A 25 -7.66 6.22 -0.23
N ALA A 26 -7.79 6.04 -1.53
CA ALA A 26 -8.62 4.96 -2.07
C ALA A 26 -7.86 4.16 -3.11
N VAL A 27 -8.21 2.89 -3.26
CA VAL A 27 -7.69 2.00 -4.29
C VAL A 27 -8.82 1.37 -5.09
N SER A 28 -8.59 1.14 -6.38
CA SER A 28 -9.45 0.30 -7.23
C SER A 28 -8.60 -0.47 -8.23
N LEU A 29 -9.05 -1.66 -8.60
CA LEU A 29 -8.46 -2.46 -9.67
C LEU A 29 -9.42 -2.45 -10.87
N ASP A 30 -8.93 -2.03 -12.02
CA ASP A 30 -9.72 -1.82 -13.24
C ASP A 30 -10.97 -0.97 -12.88
N ASP A 31 -12.16 -1.39 -13.33
CA ASP A 31 -13.43 -0.70 -13.06
C ASP A 31 -14.18 -1.27 -11.84
N GLN A 32 -13.48 -1.96 -10.94
CA GLN A 32 -14.06 -2.49 -9.71
C GLN A 32 -14.41 -1.38 -8.71
N PRO A 33 -15.29 -1.66 -7.73
CA PRO A 33 -15.63 -0.70 -6.69
C PRO A 33 -14.39 -0.14 -5.97
N VAL A 34 -14.38 1.17 -5.75
CA VAL A 34 -13.32 1.86 -5.02
C VAL A 34 -13.38 1.50 -3.54
N THR A 35 -12.25 1.09 -2.97
CA THR A 35 -12.09 0.84 -1.55
C THR A 35 -11.37 2.01 -0.89
N VAL A 36 -12.03 2.70 0.04
CA VAL A 36 -11.41 3.77 0.83
C VAL A 36 -10.67 3.17 2.01
N LEU A 37 -9.41 3.53 2.15
CA LEU A 37 -8.52 3.16 3.23
C LEU A 37 -8.30 4.34 4.15
N SER A 38 -8.40 4.10 5.45
CA SER A 38 -8.04 5.07 6.48
C SER A 38 -6.94 4.51 7.38
N GLY A 39 -6.01 5.38 7.76
CA GLY A 39 -5.04 5.09 8.79
C GLY A 39 -5.41 5.62 10.17
N GLN A 40 -4.41 5.68 11.03
CA GLN A 40 -4.47 6.18 12.39
C GLN A 40 -4.83 7.66 12.41
N SER A 41 -5.70 7.99 13.38
CA SER A 41 -6.17 9.35 13.69
C SER A 41 -6.07 9.63 15.18
N VAL A 42 -5.46 8.71 15.94
CA VAL A 42 -5.35 8.78 17.39
C VAL A 42 -3.92 8.47 17.78
N ALA A 43 -3.32 9.36 18.56
CA ALA A 43 -2.10 9.12 19.31
C ALA A 43 -2.43 9.22 20.80
N THR A 44 -2.25 8.11 21.53
CA THR A 44 -2.53 8.06 22.97
C THR A 44 -1.36 8.55 23.81
N GLY A 45 -0.18 8.73 23.20
CA GLY A 45 1.09 9.01 23.87
C GLY A 45 1.75 7.77 24.46
N ASN A 46 1.13 6.59 24.34
CA ASN A 46 1.74 5.33 24.73
C ASN A 46 2.68 4.83 23.64
N ARG A 47 3.92 4.49 24.00
CA ARG A 47 4.92 3.93 23.09
C ARG A 47 4.45 2.66 22.37
N GLY A 48 3.51 1.92 22.95
CA GLY A 48 2.95 0.71 22.35
C GLY A 48 1.70 0.91 21.51
N ASP A 49 1.24 2.14 21.24
CA ASP A 49 0.06 2.34 20.40
C ASP A 49 0.39 2.22 18.90
N ALA A 50 -0.65 2.17 18.06
CA ALA A 50 -0.48 2.00 16.62
C ALA A 50 0.25 3.19 15.98
N TRP A 51 0.01 4.41 16.47
CA TRP A 51 0.68 5.60 15.98
C TRP A 51 2.18 5.57 16.28
N ALA A 52 2.58 5.28 17.52
CA ALA A 52 3.97 5.16 17.94
C ALA A 52 4.72 4.11 17.11
N ARG A 53 4.11 2.95 16.84
CA ARG A 53 4.70 1.93 15.97
C ARG A 53 4.89 2.42 14.54
N ASN A 54 3.91 3.11 13.96
CA ASN A 54 4.03 3.66 12.60
C ASN A 54 5.16 4.70 12.51
N VAL A 55 5.34 5.50 13.57
CA VAL A 55 6.45 6.46 13.66
C VAL A 55 7.80 5.75 13.80
N GLU A 56 7.90 4.72 14.64
CA GLU A 56 9.12 3.91 14.82
C GLU A 56 9.49 3.14 13.54
N ASP A 57 8.51 2.62 12.81
CA ASP A 57 8.69 1.96 11.50
C ASP A 57 8.94 2.96 10.35
N GLY A 58 8.62 4.25 10.55
CA GLY A 58 8.70 5.29 9.53
C GLY A 58 7.62 5.22 8.44
N VAL A 59 6.68 4.27 8.55
CA VAL A 59 5.59 4.04 7.59
C VAL A 59 4.31 3.64 8.29
N GLU A 60 3.18 3.94 7.66
CA GLU A 60 1.88 3.36 7.96
C GLU A 60 1.44 2.47 6.80
N ARG A 61 1.01 1.24 7.11
CA ARG A 61 0.58 0.23 6.15
C ARG A 61 -0.95 0.18 6.09
N LEU A 62 -1.53 0.49 4.93
CA LEU A 62 -2.97 0.42 4.70
C LEU A 62 -3.29 -0.70 3.70
N THR A 63 -4.07 -1.70 4.11
CA THR A 63 -4.32 -2.88 3.28
C THR A 63 -5.78 -2.93 2.82
N ALA A 64 -5.95 -3.05 1.50
CA ALA A 64 -7.21 -3.45 0.86
C ALA A 64 -7.06 -4.84 0.26
N THR A 65 -8.14 -5.33 -0.33
CA THR A 65 -8.15 -6.56 -1.11
C THR A 65 -8.70 -6.26 -2.50
N VAL A 66 -8.06 -6.80 -3.54
CA VAL A 66 -8.51 -6.72 -4.93
C VAL A 66 -8.75 -8.12 -5.47
N THR A 67 -9.68 -8.28 -6.40
CA THR A 67 -9.98 -9.57 -7.03
C THR A 67 -9.61 -9.52 -8.50
N VAL A 68 -8.79 -10.46 -8.95
CA VAL A 68 -8.38 -10.62 -10.35
C VAL A 68 -9.14 -11.81 -10.93
N THR A 69 -10.09 -11.55 -11.80
CA THR A 69 -10.91 -12.59 -12.44
C THR A 69 -10.24 -13.19 -13.66
N GLU A 70 -9.30 -12.48 -14.27
CA GLU A 70 -8.59 -12.89 -15.49
C GLU A 70 -7.10 -12.55 -15.39
N PRO A 71 -6.20 -13.45 -15.83
CA PRO A 71 -4.78 -13.13 -15.91
C PRO A 71 -4.53 -12.08 -17.00
N GLY A 72 -3.42 -11.37 -16.92
CA GLY A 72 -3.03 -10.32 -17.88
C GLY A 72 -2.68 -8.99 -17.22
N GLU A 73 -2.52 -7.96 -18.05
CA GLU A 73 -2.31 -6.59 -17.60
C GLU A 73 -3.57 -6.05 -16.92
N ARG A 74 -3.39 -5.33 -15.82
CA ARG A 74 -4.48 -4.79 -14.97
C ARG A 74 -4.07 -3.40 -14.49
N GLU A 75 -5.06 -2.53 -14.30
CA GLU A 75 -4.83 -1.15 -13.88
C GLU A 75 -5.16 -0.99 -12.39
N LEU A 76 -4.16 -0.75 -11.55
CA LEU A 76 -4.40 -0.34 -10.17
C LEU A 76 -4.45 1.19 -10.10
N ARG A 77 -5.60 1.73 -9.67
CA ARG A 77 -5.81 3.17 -9.49
C ARG A 77 -5.70 3.53 -8.02
N LEU A 78 -4.93 4.58 -7.74
CA LEU A 78 -4.80 5.18 -6.41
C LEU A 78 -5.42 6.58 -6.44
N PHE A 79 -6.35 6.84 -5.52
CA PHE A 79 -7.09 8.09 -5.45
C PHE A 79 -6.72 8.87 -4.19
N MET A 80 -6.43 10.17 -4.38
CA MET A 80 -6.36 11.10 -3.26
C MET A 80 -7.78 11.37 -2.76
N VAL A 81 -8.06 10.98 -1.51
CA VAL A 81 -9.34 11.28 -0.84
C VAL A 81 -9.16 12.50 0.05
N ASP A 82 -8.13 12.48 0.90
CA ASP A 82 -7.74 13.62 1.73
C ASP A 82 -6.32 14.11 1.37
N ALA A 83 -6.05 15.39 1.61
CA ALA A 83 -4.73 15.99 1.39
C ALA A 83 -3.67 15.51 2.40
N ALA A 84 -2.41 15.87 2.16
CA ALA A 84 -1.25 15.57 3.03
C ALA A 84 -0.93 14.06 3.15
N ILE A 85 -1.23 13.30 2.09
CA ILE A 85 -0.79 11.91 1.93
C ILE A 85 0.50 11.88 1.11
N ALA A 86 1.53 11.23 1.64
CA ALA A 86 2.74 10.88 0.90
C ALA A 86 2.85 9.35 0.83
N VAL A 87 2.80 8.80 -0.38
CA VAL A 87 2.89 7.36 -0.63
C VAL A 87 4.34 7.02 -0.89
N ASP A 88 4.82 5.97 -0.23
CA ASP A 88 6.18 5.45 -0.38
C ASP A 88 6.18 4.26 -1.36
N GLN A 89 5.40 3.21 -1.06
CA GLN A 89 5.36 1.99 -1.87
C GLN A 89 3.95 1.39 -1.95
N VAL A 90 3.70 0.60 -3.00
CA VAL A 90 2.50 -0.22 -3.14
C VAL A 90 2.92 -1.65 -3.38
N VAL A 91 2.44 -2.57 -2.55
CA VAL A 91 2.76 -4.00 -2.64
C VAL A 91 1.48 -4.78 -2.86
N ILE A 92 1.46 -5.58 -3.93
CA ILE A 92 0.40 -6.54 -4.19
C ILE A 92 0.93 -7.93 -3.87
N ASP A 93 0.40 -8.58 -2.84
CA ASP A 93 0.80 -9.93 -2.45
C ASP A 93 0.06 -10.96 -3.31
N THR A 94 0.71 -11.45 -4.36
CA THR A 94 0.19 -12.52 -5.21
C THR A 94 0.49 -13.92 -4.67
N GLY A 95 0.97 -14.02 -3.42
CA GLY A 95 1.40 -15.24 -2.75
C GLY A 95 2.89 -15.25 -2.46
N GLY A 96 3.26 -15.71 -1.26
CA GLY A 96 4.65 -15.95 -0.87
C GLY A 96 5.43 -14.72 -0.40
N LEU A 97 4.77 -13.61 -0.08
CA LEU A 97 5.43 -12.44 0.49
C LEU A 97 6.09 -12.79 1.85
N PRO A 98 7.42 -12.71 1.98
CA PRO A 98 8.09 -13.00 3.24
C PRO A 98 7.86 -11.88 4.26
N VAL A 99 7.96 -12.23 5.55
CA VAL A 99 8.00 -11.23 6.62
C VAL A 99 9.37 -10.54 6.58
N SER A 100 9.37 -9.25 6.22
CA SER A 100 10.55 -8.40 6.20
C SER A 100 10.25 -7.04 6.85
N TYR A 101 11.29 -6.35 7.30
CA TYR A 101 11.16 -5.01 7.88
C TYR A 101 10.77 -3.98 6.81
N LEU A 102 11.56 -3.95 5.73
CA LEU A 102 11.29 -3.14 4.54
C LEU A 102 10.33 -3.85 3.60
N ALA A 103 9.59 -3.09 2.80
CA ALA A 103 8.84 -3.67 1.69
C ALA A 103 9.81 -4.33 0.68
N PRO A 104 9.33 -5.29 -0.14
CA PRO A 104 10.17 -5.92 -1.15
C PRO A 104 10.76 -4.88 -2.12
N PRO A 105 11.90 -5.18 -2.74
CA PRO A 105 12.43 -4.35 -3.82
C PRO A 105 11.42 -4.24 -4.96
N GLU A 106 11.51 -3.15 -5.73
CA GLU A 106 10.63 -2.92 -6.87
C GLU A 106 10.64 -4.11 -7.83
N SER A 107 9.46 -4.55 -8.25
CA SER A 107 9.32 -5.60 -9.26
C SER A 107 9.84 -5.12 -10.62
N TRP A 108 10.13 -6.08 -11.50
CA TRP A 108 10.54 -5.76 -12.87
C TRP A 108 9.54 -4.83 -13.58
N HIS A 109 10.05 -3.78 -14.23
CA HIS A 109 9.31 -2.91 -15.13
C HIS A 109 10.18 -2.59 -16.36
N PRO A 110 9.71 -2.75 -17.61
CA PRO A 110 10.58 -2.68 -18.80
C PRO A 110 11.30 -1.33 -18.96
N VAL A 111 10.75 -0.25 -18.39
CA VAL A 111 11.29 1.11 -18.51
C VAL A 111 11.95 1.61 -17.22
N PHE A 112 11.41 1.26 -16.05
CA PHE A 112 11.74 1.92 -14.77
C PHE A 112 12.56 1.02 -13.84
N SER A 113 12.39 -0.29 -13.96
CA SER A 113 13.17 -1.30 -13.24
C SER A 113 13.42 -2.50 -14.17
N PRO A 114 14.12 -2.30 -15.30
CA PRO A 114 14.53 -3.43 -16.11
C PRO A 114 15.46 -4.27 -15.24
N GLY A 115 15.24 -5.58 -15.20
CA GLY A 115 16.04 -6.54 -14.41
C GLY A 115 17.54 -6.32 -14.58
N PRO A 116 18.38 -6.89 -13.70
CA PRO A 116 19.67 -6.31 -13.35
C PRO A 116 20.51 -5.91 -14.56
N ARG A 117 21.01 -4.66 -14.55
CA ARG A 117 22.28 -4.37 -15.23
C ARG A 117 23.34 -5.15 -14.46
N VAL A 118 23.90 -6.17 -15.09
CA VAL A 118 25.08 -6.86 -14.58
C VAL A 118 26.17 -5.80 -14.41
N GLU A 119 26.63 -5.57 -13.18
CA GLU A 119 27.96 -4.97 -12.93
C GLU A 119 29.05 -6.03 -13.10
#